data_AF-A0A0L6WZ95-F1
#
_entry.id   AF-A0A0L6WZ95-F1
#
_cell.length_a   1.000
_cell.length_b   1.000
_cell.length_c   1.000
_cell.angle_alpha   90.00
_cell.angle_beta   90.00
_cell.angle_gamma   90.00
#
_symmetry.space_group_name_H-M   'P 1'
#
loop_
_entity.id
_entity.type
_entity.pdbx_description
1 polymer ?
#
loop_
_entity_poly.entity_id
_entity_poly.type
_entity_poly.pdbx_seq_one_letter_code
_entity_poly.pdbx_strand_id
1 'polypeptide(L)'
;MDKQFIVKLLDSFPESLDPIVSTTYGETDLIKVVLTLTMHGKWIANRSGSNSGMHSTATADTVKALEATIHVLQAQVNGLSRKQPNSDKKCSNCNWTGHVVSDCFWEGGRKQGQYPSW
;
A
#
# COMPACT_ATOMS: atom_id res chain seq x y z
N MET A 1 14.81 -4.11 42.09
CA MET A 1 16.07 -4.81 41.79
C MET A 1 16.29 -4.90 40.28
N ASP A 2 15.23 -5.02 39.47
CA ASP A 2 15.32 -5.34 38.04
C ASP A 2 15.73 -4.19 37.12
N LYS A 3 15.43 -2.94 37.48
CA LYS A 3 15.71 -1.77 36.62
C LYS A 3 17.20 -1.54 36.37
N GLN A 4 18.04 -1.70 37.40
CA GLN A 4 19.50 -1.56 37.24
C GLN A 4 20.09 -2.68 36.38
N PHE A 5 19.53 -3.89 36.50
CA PHE A 5 19.94 -5.03 35.67
C PHE A 5 19.55 -4.83 34.21
N ILE A 6 18.33 -4.36 33.93
CA ILE A 6 17.86 -4.06 32.57
C ILE A 6 18.76 -3.00 31.91
N VAL A 7 19.07 -1.90 32.60
CA VAL A 7 19.94 -0.86 32.05
C VAL A 7 21.33 -1.41 31.73
N LYS A 8 21.92 -2.18 32.64
CA LYS A 8 23.26 -2.77 32.43
C LYS A 8 23.26 -3.84 31.32
N LEU A 9 22.17 -4.59 31.19
CA LEU A 9 21.96 -5.54 30.11
C LEU A 9 21.86 -4.82 28.76
N LEU A 10 21.05 -3.76 28.67
CA LEU A 10 20.87 -2.97 27.46
C LEU A 10 22.16 -2.26 27.02
N ASP A 11 22.94 -1.76 27.98
CA ASP A 11 24.25 -1.11 27.75
C ASP A 11 25.33 -2.11 27.25
N SER A 12 25.12 -3.41 27.42
CA SER A 12 26.05 -4.44 26.93
C SER A 12 25.89 -4.74 25.43
N PHE A 13 24.89 -4.16 24.76
CA PHE A 13 24.65 -4.36 23.33
C PHE A 13 25.35 -3.28 22.48
N PRO A 14 25.83 -3.63 21.27
CA PRO A 14 26.46 -2.67 20.37
C PRO A 14 25.46 -1.62 19.87
N GLU A 15 25.96 -0.42 19.52
CA GLU A 15 25.16 0.70 18.96
C GLU A 15 24.35 0.30 17.70
N SER A 16 24.72 -0.78 17.00
CA SER A 16 23.93 -1.28 15.87
C SER A 16 22.55 -1.83 16.26
N LEU A 17 22.31 -2.12 17.55
CA LEU A 17 21.03 -2.55 18.10
C LEU A 17 20.25 -1.42 18.78
N ASP A 18 20.76 -0.18 18.68
CA ASP A 18 20.21 1.00 19.34
C ASP A 18 18.72 1.28 19.04
N PRO A 19 18.17 1.00 17.83
CA PRO A 19 16.73 1.15 17.59
C PRO A 19 15.86 0.21 18.46
N ILE A 20 16.34 -1.00 18.76
CA ILE A 20 15.60 -1.99 19.58
C ILE A 20 15.88 -1.76 21.06
N VAL A 21 17.11 -1.42 21.40
CA VAL A 21 17.50 -1.07 22.78
C VAL A 21 16.74 0.20 23.24
N SER A 22 16.62 1.21 22.38
CA SER A 22 15.86 2.43 22.66
C SER A 22 14.37 2.17 22.90
N THR A 23 13.76 1.23 22.17
CA THR A 23 12.35 0.85 22.38
C THR A 23 12.13 0.04 23.65
N THR A 24 13.18 -0.59 24.19
CA THR A 24 13.12 -1.43 25.40
C THR A 24 13.61 -0.72 26.68
N TYR A 25 14.26 0.44 26.58
CA TYR A 25 14.78 1.21 27.73
C TYR A 25 13.70 1.73 28.69
N GLY A 26 12.45 1.85 28.23
CA GLY A 26 11.30 2.21 29.06
C GLY A 26 10.65 1.04 29.81
N GLU A 27 11.06 -0.20 29.53
CA GLU A 27 10.43 -1.40 30.07
C GLU A 27 11.00 -1.74 31.45
N THR A 28 10.13 -2.03 32.41
CA THR A 28 10.52 -2.42 33.79
C THR A 28 10.44 -3.92 34.03
N ASP A 29 9.79 -4.65 33.12
CA ASP A 29 9.66 -6.10 33.15
C ASP A 29 10.83 -6.75 32.39
N LEU A 30 11.70 -7.43 33.13
CA LEU A 30 12.85 -8.13 32.59
C LEU A 30 12.45 -9.25 31.62
N ILE A 31 11.35 -9.97 31.88
CA ILE A 31 10.91 -11.08 31.03
C ILE A 31 10.54 -10.53 29.65
N LYS A 32 9.83 -9.40 29.62
CA LYS A 32 9.43 -8.74 28.38
C LYS A 32 10.64 -8.19 27.59
N VAL A 33 11.65 -7.66 28.27
CA VAL A 33 12.91 -7.23 27.64
C VAL A 33 13.62 -8.41 26.99
N VAL A 34 13.79 -9.52 27.73
CA VAL A 34 14.46 -10.73 27.22
C VAL A 34 13.71 -11.35 26.04
N LEU A 35 12.38 -11.42 26.10
CA LEU A 35 11.55 -11.92 25.00
C LEU A 35 11.69 -11.07 23.74
N THR A 36 11.68 -9.75 23.90
CA THR A 36 11.82 -8.81 22.78
C THR A 36 13.18 -8.93 22.11
N LEU A 37 14.26 -8.97 22.90
CA LEU A 37 15.62 -9.17 22.40
C LEU A 37 15.78 -10.54 21.71
N THR A 38 15.24 -11.61 22.30
CA THR A 38 15.30 -12.97 21.75
C THR A 38 14.57 -13.07 20.41
N MET A 39 13.36 -12.51 20.33
CA MET A 39 12.57 -12.49 19.11
C MET A 39 13.25 -11.69 17.99
N HIS A 40 13.87 -10.56 18.34
CA HIS A 40 14.62 -9.76 17.39
C HIS A 40 15.86 -10.49 16.88
N GLY A 41 16.64 -11.12 17.77
CA GLY A 41 17.79 -11.93 17.39
C GLY A 41 17.42 -13.09 16.45
N LYS A 42 16.30 -13.77 16.72
CA LYS A 42 15.78 -14.84 15.85
C LYS A 42 15.37 -14.31 14.47
N TRP A 43 14.77 -13.12 14.39
CA TRP A 43 14.42 -12.50 13.11
C TRP A 43 15.66 -12.13 12.29
N ILE A 44 16.70 -11.55 12.92
CA ILE A 44 17.98 -11.27 12.26
C ILE A 44 18.65 -12.56 11.78
N ALA A 45 18.72 -13.59 12.63
CA ALA A 45 19.34 -14.86 12.28
C ALA A 45 18.63 -15.53 11.08
N ASN A 46 17.29 -15.52 11.07
CA ASN A 46 16.49 -16.03 9.96
C ASN A 46 16.70 -15.23 8.67
N ARG A 47 16.91 -13.91 8.77
CA ARG A 47 17.21 -13.06 7.61
C ARG A 47 18.63 -13.27 7.09
N SER A 48 19.59 -13.52 7.98
CA SER A 48 20.99 -13.77 7.63
C SER A 48 21.20 -15.13 6.97
N GLY A 49 20.34 -16.12 7.27
CA GLY A 49 20.33 -17.41 6.59
C GLY A 49 19.94 -17.36 5.10
N SER A 50 19.46 -16.22 4.61
CA SER A 50 19.02 -16.05 3.21
C SER A 50 19.92 -15.15 2.35
N ASN A 51 20.97 -14.53 2.91
CA ASN A 51 21.71 -13.46 2.21
C ASN A 51 23.24 -13.63 2.24
N SER A 52 23.72 -14.81 1.88
CA SER A 52 25.12 -15.02 1.50
C SER A 52 25.21 -15.38 0.02
N GLY A 53 25.42 -14.36 -0.82
CA GLY A 53 25.84 -14.54 -2.21
C GLY A 53 25.00 -13.77 -3.23
N MET A 54 25.45 -12.55 -3.59
CA MET A 54 25.29 -12.00 -4.94
C MET A 54 23.85 -11.77 -5.46
N HIS A 55 23.05 -10.89 -4.84
CA HIS A 55 21.68 -10.59 -5.34
C HIS A 55 21.19 -9.13 -5.24
N SER A 56 22.05 -8.15 -4.94
CA SER A 56 21.61 -6.77 -4.67
C SER A 56 21.38 -5.87 -5.89
N THR A 57 21.76 -6.26 -7.11
CA THR A 57 21.51 -5.46 -8.33
C THR A 57 20.26 -5.91 -9.08
N ALA A 58 20.12 -7.21 -9.33
CA ALA A 58 18.96 -7.77 -10.04
C ALA A 58 17.63 -7.56 -9.29
N THR A 59 17.64 -7.59 -7.95
CA THR A 59 16.43 -7.30 -7.15
C THR A 59 16.08 -5.81 -7.13
N ALA A 60 17.07 -4.92 -7.13
CA ALA A 60 16.84 -3.48 -7.25
C ALA A 60 16.30 -3.11 -8.65
N ASP A 61 16.83 -3.73 -9.70
CA ASP A 61 16.39 -3.50 -11.08
C ASP A 61 14.96 -4.01 -11.34
N THR A 62 14.59 -5.16 -10.76
CA THR A 62 13.23 -5.69 -10.83
C THR A 62 12.23 -4.84 -10.04
N VAL A 63 12.60 -4.35 -8.86
CA VAL A 63 11.76 -3.41 -8.08
C VAL A 63 11.52 -2.13 -8.88
N LYS A 64 12.57 -1.55 -9.47
CA LYS A 64 12.47 -0.34 -10.29
C LYS A 64 11.61 -0.53 -11.53
N ALA A 65 11.70 -1.69 -12.20
CA ALA A 65 10.85 -2.04 -13.33
C ALA A 65 9.37 -2.23 -12.92
N LEU A 66 9.13 -2.79 -11.72
CA LEU A 66 7.78 -2.92 -11.16
C LEU A 66 7.16 -1.56 -10.85
N GLU A 67 7.92 -0.67 -10.20
CA GLU A 67 7.50 0.70 -9.89
C GLU A 67 7.13 1.48 -11.17
N ALA A 68 7.94 1.35 -12.22
CA ALA A 68 7.64 1.96 -13.52
C ALA A 68 6.31 1.45 -14.12
N THR A 69 6.04 0.15 -14.00
CA THR A 69 4.80 -0.47 -14.48
C THR A 69 3.57 0.03 -13.70
N ILE A 70 3.70 0.16 -12.38
CA ILE A 70 2.64 0.72 -11.52
C ILE A 70 2.30 2.15 -11.93
N HIS A 71 3.30 3.00 -12.19
CA HIS A 71 3.08 4.38 -12.62
C HIS A 71 2.35 4.47 -13.98
N VAL A 72 2.70 3.61 -14.95
CA VAL A 72 2.02 3.58 -16.25
C VAL A 72 0.56 3.15 -16.09
N LEU A 73 0.29 2.12 -15.30
CA LEU A 73 -1.07 1.65 -15.03
C LEU A 73 -1.92 2.71 -14.31
N GLN A 74 -1.33 3.42 -13.34
CA GLN A 74 -2.01 4.54 -12.67
C GLN A 74 -2.38 5.66 -13.65
N ALA A 75 -1.47 6.01 -14.57
CA ALA A 75 -1.76 7.01 -15.60
C ALA A 75 -2.90 6.55 -16.54
N GLN A 76 -2.95 5.26 -16.90
CA GLN A 76 -4.04 4.71 -17.70
C GLN A 76 -5.38 4.75 -16.95
N VAL A 77 -5.43 4.30 -15.69
CA VAL A 77 -6.66 4.34 -14.89
C VAL A 77 -7.16 5.78 -14.69
N ASN A 78 -6.26 6.72 -14.41
CA ASN A 78 -6.62 8.14 -14.29
C ASN A 78 -7.12 8.73 -15.61
N GLY A 79 -6.57 8.29 -16.75
CA GLY A 79 -7.05 8.67 -18.08
C GLY A 79 -8.43 8.09 -18.43
N LEU A 80 -8.77 6.92 -17.89
CA LEU A 80 -10.09 6.28 -18.06
C LEU A 80 -11.17 6.90 -17.16
N SER A 81 -10.80 7.61 -16.10
CA SER A 81 -11.72 8.36 -15.23
C SER A 81 -12.17 9.68 -15.87
N ARG A 82 -12.63 9.65 -17.12
CA ARG A 82 -13.21 10.81 -17.80
C ARG A 82 -14.51 10.48 -18.51
N LYS A 83 -15.53 10.16 -17.70
CA LYS A 83 -16.95 10.52 -17.87
C LYS A 83 -17.75 9.70 -16.84
N GLN A 84 -17.97 10.26 -15.65
CA GLN A 84 -19.24 9.97 -14.98
C GLN A 84 -20.29 10.89 -15.61
N PRO A 85 -21.20 10.40 -16.47
CA PRO A 85 -22.42 11.14 -16.72
C PRO A 85 -23.24 11.06 -15.43
N ASN A 86 -23.35 12.17 -14.71
CA ASN A 86 -24.21 12.39 -13.53
C ASN A 86 -25.31 11.32 -13.43
N SER A 87 -25.15 10.37 -12.52
CA SER A 87 -26.02 9.19 -12.37
C SER A 87 -27.46 9.54 -11.96
N ASP A 88 -27.68 10.77 -11.52
CA ASP A 88 -28.92 11.16 -10.83
C ASP A 88 -29.94 11.82 -11.76
N LYS A 89 -29.58 12.14 -13.01
CA LYS A 89 -30.54 12.65 -13.99
C LYS A 89 -31.39 11.51 -14.54
N LYS A 90 -32.70 11.57 -14.30
CA LYS A 90 -33.70 10.66 -14.87
C LYS A 90 -34.26 11.25 -16.17
N CYS A 91 -34.31 10.44 -17.22
CA CYS A 91 -34.88 10.84 -18.49
C CYS A 91 -36.41 10.82 -18.43
N SER A 92 -37.06 11.94 -18.75
CA SER A 92 -38.53 12.03 -18.79
C SER A 92 -39.18 11.28 -19.95
N ASN A 93 -38.41 10.92 -21.00
CA ASN A 93 -38.95 10.21 -22.17
C ASN A 93 -38.99 8.69 -21.93
N CYS A 94 -37.91 8.12 -21.40
CA CYS A 94 -37.79 6.67 -21.24
C CYS A 94 -37.73 6.17 -19.81
N ASN A 95 -37.77 7.08 -18.83
CA ASN A 95 -37.72 6.78 -17.40
C ASN A 95 -36.43 6.12 -16.88
N TRP A 96 -35.36 6.08 -17.67
CA TRP A 96 -34.05 5.55 -17.25
C TRP A 96 -33.17 6.66 -16.66
N THR A 97 -32.34 6.31 -15.67
CA THR A 97 -31.38 7.23 -15.05
C THR A 97 -30.05 7.26 -15.81
N GLY A 98 -29.26 8.33 -15.60
CA GLY A 98 -27.97 8.55 -16.26
C GLY A 98 -28.01 9.49 -17.48
N HIS A 99 -29.20 9.90 -17.95
CA HIS A 99 -29.36 10.89 -19.03
C HIS A 99 -30.66 11.69 -18.90
N VAL A 100 -30.73 12.86 -19.57
CA VAL A 100 -31.95 13.68 -19.70
C VAL A 100 -32.59 13.45 -21.07
N VAL A 101 -33.82 13.92 -21.28
CA VAL A 101 -34.54 13.80 -22.57
C VAL A 101 -33.77 14.38 -23.77
N SER A 102 -32.93 15.40 -23.56
CA SER A 102 -32.08 15.97 -24.60
C SER A 102 -30.98 15.01 -25.09
N ASP A 103 -30.61 14.03 -24.26
CA ASP A 103 -29.59 13.03 -24.52
C ASP A 103 -30.20 11.63 -24.79
N CYS A 104 -31.53 11.54 -24.94
CA CYS A 104 -32.22 10.28 -25.13
C CYS A 104 -32.19 9.85 -26.60
N PHE A 105 -31.71 8.63 -26.85
CA PHE A 105 -31.61 8.03 -28.19
C PHE A 105 -32.84 7.19 -28.57
N TRP A 106 -33.72 6.90 -27.61
CA TRP A 106 -34.96 6.16 -27.87
C TRP A 106 -36.02 6.99 -28.58
N GLU A 107 -37.06 6.31 -29.09
CA GLU A 107 -38.17 6.96 -29.77
C GLU A 107 -38.81 8.06 -28.91
N GLY A 108 -39.01 9.24 -29.49
CA GLY A 108 -39.46 10.44 -28.77
C GLY A 108 -38.34 11.21 -28.04
N GLY A 109 -37.11 10.70 -28.03
CA GLY A 109 -35.93 11.38 -27.50
C GLY A 109 -35.34 12.39 -28.48
N ARG A 110 -34.65 13.42 -27.99
CA ARG A 110 -34.06 14.44 -28.88
C ARG A 110 -32.87 13.97 -29.72
N LYS A 111 -32.33 12.78 -29.45
CA LYS A 111 -31.26 12.13 -30.23
C LYS A 111 -31.73 10.84 -30.90
N GLN A 112 -33.04 10.67 -31.09
CA GLN A 112 -33.58 9.51 -31.81
C GLN A 112 -32.88 9.32 -33.15
N GLY A 113 -32.35 8.11 -33.39
CA GLY A 113 -31.66 7.74 -34.64
C GLY A 113 -30.21 8.22 -34.77
N GLN A 114 -29.66 8.96 -33.80
CA GLN A 114 -28.27 9.43 -33.81
C GLN A 114 -27.34 8.51 -33.00
N TYR A 115 -27.53 7.20 -33.12
CA TYR A 115 -26.66 6.24 -32.44
C TYR A 115 -25.23 6.36 -32.97
N PRO A 116 -24.22 6.42 -32.09
CA PRO A 116 -22.83 6.32 -32.52
C PRO A 116 -22.60 5.00 -33.28
N SER A 117 -21.71 5.00 -34.27
CA SER A 117 -21.41 3.84 -35.10
C SER A 117 -20.39 2.87 -34.48
N TRP A 118 -20.33 2.74 -33.15
CA TRP A 118 -19.42 1.82 -32.47
C TRP A 118 -20.06 0.46 -32.21
#